data_AF-Q1ISP6-F1
#
_entry.id   AF-Q1ISP6-F1
#
_cell.length_a   1.000
_cell.length_b   1.000
_cell.length_c   1.000
_cell.angle_alpha   90.00
_cell.angle_beta   90.00
_cell.angle_gamma   90.00
#
_symmetry.space_group_name_H-M   'P 1'
#
loop_
_entity.id
_entity.type
_entity.pdbx_description
1 polymer ?
#
loop_
_entity_poly.entity_id
_entity_poly.type
_entity_poly.pdbx_seq_one_letter_code
_entity_poly.pdbx_strand_id
1 'polypeptide(L)'
;MLFFTYLLSAAAGFLTLYFSALIFSLHSSDAAGNAYAQAYAAFAGIALWLIFAVLLAITRFSDVFPAKPAWWMLPVFVFAAVAEFGAFDILCSKDQFSPAFLLQIAAIIIPVALLIRILCLIVPVVHERGLDNLAVWITTVPLLLAAVIPYPPYVSRQMQSMRDAAESRRVAPVIAAEEAKTKTEEDNALIAKIAAYPESTPLWELMPFTAHQSADVRKAALSKIVTLSERQEQAEQMMNEYRDERVLRELVRLDLKPTTGLCSGSRKIIARMPPEFRAPMDDGAWSRENAENFDRYAPSISWLLQNGCDCTPEIAEFEATTLKNFKDTKDRQQFLAKLTTLKNSLRH
;
A
#
# COMPACT_ATOMS: atom_id res chain seq x y z
N MET A 1 21.55 -2.16 42.38
CA MET A 1 21.89 -3.08 41.27
C MET A 1 21.14 -4.40 41.38
N LEU A 2 21.27 -5.15 42.48
CA LEU A 2 20.55 -6.43 42.69
C LEU A 2 19.03 -6.33 42.47
N PHE A 3 18.36 -5.36 43.11
CA PHE A 3 16.92 -5.14 42.94
C PHE A 3 16.51 -4.96 41.47
N PHE A 4 17.29 -4.17 40.72
CA PHE A 4 17.04 -3.93 39.29
C PHE A 4 17.25 -5.19 38.45
N THR A 5 18.28 -5.99 38.75
CA THR A 5 18.51 -7.28 38.08
C THR A 5 17.35 -8.24 38.32
N TYR A 6 16.85 -8.36 39.55
CA TYR A 6 15.67 -9.19 39.85
C TYR A 6 14.41 -8.69 39.14
N LEU A 7 14.20 -7.39 39.07
CA LEU A 7 13.08 -6.80 38.33
C LEU A 7 13.15 -7.14 36.83
N LEU A 8 14.33 -7.03 36.22
CA LEU A 8 14.55 -7.41 34.83
C LEU A 8 14.36 -8.91 34.59
N SER A 9 14.81 -9.77 35.50
CA SER A 9 14.57 -11.22 35.41
C SER A 9 13.08 -11.58 35.53
N ALA A 10 12.34 -10.88 36.39
CA ALA A 10 10.89 -11.05 36.51
C ALA A 10 10.16 -10.59 35.22
N ALA A 11 10.57 -9.44 34.65
CA ALA A 11 10.06 -8.95 33.38
C ALA A 11 10.36 -9.92 32.23
N ALA A 12 11.57 -10.47 32.16
CA ALA A 12 11.93 -11.50 31.19
C ALA A 12 11.06 -12.75 31.37
N GLY A 13 10.84 -13.22 32.60
CA GLY A 13 9.95 -14.36 32.86
C GLY A 13 8.52 -14.11 32.39
N PHE A 14 7.97 -12.92 32.67
CA PHE A 14 6.64 -12.53 32.19
C PHE A 14 6.57 -12.49 30.66
N LEU A 15 7.56 -11.88 30.00
CA LEU A 15 7.62 -11.82 28.54
C LEU A 15 7.78 -13.20 27.90
N THR A 16 8.56 -14.11 28.49
CA THR A 16 8.67 -15.50 28.02
C THR A 16 7.32 -16.21 28.07
N LEU A 17 6.55 -16.06 29.15
CA LEU A 17 5.22 -16.65 29.27
C LEU A 17 4.23 -16.02 28.28
N TYR A 18 4.26 -14.69 28.13
CA TYR A 18 3.42 -13.97 27.19
C TYR A 18 3.72 -14.39 25.74
N PHE A 19 5.00 -14.41 25.35
CA PHE A 19 5.44 -14.90 24.05
C PHE A 19 4.99 -16.35 23.81
N SER A 20 5.19 -17.24 24.78
CA SER A 20 4.76 -18.65 24.68
C SER A 20 3.25 -18.79 24.46
N ALA A 21 2.44 -18.00 25.18
CA ALA A 21 1.00 -17.98 25.01
C ALA A 21 0.59 -17.52 23.60
N LEU A 22 1.26 -16.51 23.06
CA LEU A 22 1.04 -16.05 21.69
C LEU A 22 1.39 -17.12 20.67
N ILE A 23 2.54 -17.79 20.83
CA ILE A 23 2.99 -18.90 19.96
C ILE A 23 1.97 -20.05 19.95
N PHE A 24 1.43 -20.43 21.10
CA PHE A 24 0.40 -21.47 21.18
C PHE A 24 -0.96 -21.04 20.59
N SER A 25 -1.26 -19.74 20.62
CA SER A 25 -2.49 -19.19 20.01
C SER A 25 -2.37 -18.95 18.50
N LEU A 26 -1.19 -19.12 17.91
CA LEU A 26 -1.03 -19.01 16.47
C LEU A 26 -1.95 -20.03 15.78
N HIS A 27 -2.79 -19.54 14.86
CA HIS A 27 -3.79 -20.29 14.10
C HIS A 27 -5.08 -20.66 14.86
N SER A 28 -5.29 -20.20 16.09
CA SER A 28 -6.56 -20.43 16.79
C SER A 28 -7.64 -19.39 16.44
N SER A 29 -7.32 -18.39 15.62
CA SER A 29 -8.20 -17.28 15.26
C SER A 29 -8.35 -17.10 13.73
N ASP A 30 -9.11 -16.10 13.30
CA ASP A 30 -9.25 -15.71 11.90
C ASP A 30 -7.96 -15.04 11.36
N ALA A 31 -7.96 -14.64 10.08
CA ALA A 31 -6.78 -14.06 9.46
C ALA A 31 -6.31 -12.76 10.14
N ALA A 32 -7.23 -11.93 10.61
CA ALA A 32 -6.91 -10.69 11.30
C ALA A 32 -6.34 -10.96 12.70
N GLY A 33 -7.01 -11.81 13.48
CA GLY A 33 -6.56 -12.23 14.81
C GLY A 33 -5.18 -12.89 14.78
N ASN A 34 -4.92 -13.76 13.80
CA ASN A 34 -3.60 -14.35 13.62
C ASN A 34 -2.54 -13.31 13.25
N ALA A 35 -2.85 -12.33 12.37
CA ALA A 35 -1.92 -11.26 12.04
C ALA A 35 -1.55 -10.41 13.27
N TYR A 36 -2.51 -10.12 14.15
CA TYR A 36 -2.23 -9.44 15.42
C TYR A 36 -1.38 -10.30 16.36
N ALA A 37 -1.71 -11.59 16.53
CA ALA A 37 -0.93 -12.50 17.37
C ALA A 37 0.53 -12.61 16.90
N GLN A 38 0.75 -12.67 15.59
CA GLN A 38 2.09 -12.65 14.98
C GLN A 38 2.84 -11.34 15.29
N ALA A 39 2.20 -10.18 15.09
CA ALA A 39 2.84 -8.89 15.38
C ALA A 39 3.21 -8.76 16.87
N TYR A 40 2.31 -9.10 17.79
CA TYR A 40 2.61 -9.06 19.23
C TYR A 40 3.67 -10.07 19.64
N ALA A 41 3.70 -11.26 19.03
CA ALA A 41 4.74 -12.26 19.31
C ALA A 41 6.11 -11.76 18.86
N ALA A 42 6.20 -11.13 17.68
CA ALA A 42 7.43 -10.53 17.20
C ALA A 42 7.94 -9.43 18.14
N PHE A 43 7.07 -8.51 18.57
CA PHE A 43 7.45 -7.45 19.52
C PHE A 43 7.87 -8.02 20.89
N ALA A 44 7.15 -9.01 21.40
CA ALA A 44 7.49 -9.67 22.66
C ALA A 44 8.84 -10.39 22.58
N GLY A 45 9.10 -11.11 21.48
CA GLY A 45 10.40 -11.75 21.23
C GLY A 45 11.54 -10.75 21.18
N ILE A 46 11.42 -9.66 20.40
CA ILE A 46 12.45 -8.61 20.34
C ILE A 46 12.72 -8.00 21.72
N ALA A 47 11.67 -7.62 22.45
CA ALA A 47 11.81 -7.06 23.78
C ALA A 47 12.49 -8.04 24.76
N LEU A 48 12.12 -9.32 24.70
CA LEU A 48 12.69 -10.38 25.54
C LEU A 48 14.20 -10.54 25.29
N TRP A 49 14.62 -10.62 24.03
CA TRP A 49 16.03 -10.75 23.65
C TRP A 49 16.86 -9.53 24.05
N LEU A 50 16.29 -8.31 23.98
CA LEU A 50 16.94 -7.10 24.50
C LEU A 50 17.15 -7.17 26.02
N ILE A 51 16.15 -7.64 26.77
CA ILE A 51 16.29 -7.81 28.23
C ILE A 51 17.36 -8.87 28.56
N PHE A 52 17.40 -9.98 27.83
CA PHE A 52 18.46 -10.98 28.01
C PHE A 52 19.85 -10.42 27.71
N ALA A 53 20.02 -9.62 26.66
CA ALA A 53 21.28 -8.95 26.37
C ALA A 53 21.72 -8.03 27.52
N VAL A 54 20.79 -7.25 28.08
CA VAL A 54 21.06 -6.38 29.23
C VAL A 54 21.42 -7.19 30.48
N LEU A 55 20.70 -8.27 30.76
CA LEU A 55 20.99 -9.17 31.90
C LEU A 55 22.36 -9.84 31.75
N LEU A 56 22.72 -10.31 30.55
CA LEU A 56 24.04 -10.87 30.26
C LEU A 56 25.15 -9.83 30.40
N ALA A 57 24.92 -8.59 29.96
CA ALA A 57 25.87 -7.50 30.15
C ALA A 57 26.05 -7.16 31.65
N ILE A 58 24.95 -7.06 32.40
CA ILE A 58 24.96 -6.80 33.84
C ILE A 58 25.75 -7.90 34.57
N THR A 59 25.48 -9.17 34.29
CA THR A 59 26.21 -10.30 34.90
C THR A 59 27.69 -10.32 34.51
N ARG A 60 28.06 -9.85 33.31
CA ARG A 60 29.46 -9.79 32.85
C ARG A 60 30.29 -8.70 33.53
N PHE A 61 29.72 -7.50 33.63
CA PHE A 61 30.45 -6.29 34.03
C PHE A 61 30.30 -5.95 35.51
N SER A 62 29.37 -6.57 36.22
CA SER A 62 29.23 -6.40 37.66
C SER A 62 30.22 -7.25 38.44
N ASP A 63 30.89 -6.64 39.43
CA ASP A 63 31.71 -7.38 40.40
C ASP A 63 30.88 -7.97 41.55
N VAL A 64 29.57 -7.73 41.57
CA VAL A 64 28.66 -8.23 42.60
C VAL A 64 28.34 -9.72 42.43
N PHE A 65 28.47 -10.27 41.21
CA PHE A 65 28.09 -11.66 40.94
C PHE A 65 29.31 -12.60 40.99
N PRO A 66 29.18 -13.76 41.65
CA PRO A 66 30.31 -14.68 41.87
C PRO A 66 30.78 -15.35 40.58
N ALA A 67 29.87 -15.59 39.63
CA ALA A 67 30.17 -16.21 38.34
C ALA A 67 30.07 -15.16 37.22
N LYS A 68 31.17 -14.96 36.49
CA LYS A 68 31.16 -14.12 35.28
C LYS A 68 30.79 -14.98 34.07
N PRO A 69 29.83 -14.56 33.23
CA PRO A 69 29.55 -15.26 31.98
C PRO A 69 30.81 -15.32 31.12
N ALA A 70 31.13 -16.52 30.64
CA ALA A 70 32.24 -16.71 29.73
C ALA A 70 31.91 -16.15 28.34
N TRP A 71 32.92 -15.67 27.62
CA TRP A 71 32.78 -15.08 26.28
C TRP A 71 32.09 -16.00 25.26
N TRP A 72 32.13 -17.32 25.47
CA TRP A 72 31.43 -18.29 24.62
C TRP A 72 29.89 -18.18 24.69
N MET A 73 29.31 -17.50 25.69
CA MET A 73 27.85 -17.31 25.74
C MET A 73 27.33 -16.32 24.69
N LEU A 74 28.18 -15.44 24.15
CA LEU A 74 27.77 -14.49 23.11
C LEU A 74 27.36 -15.17 21.80
N PRO A 75 28.16 -16.08 21.20
CA PRO A 75 27.70 -16.81 20.02
C PRO A 75 26.47 -17.68 20.32
N VAL A 76 26.42 -18.34 21.48
CA VAL A 76 25.27 -19.15 21.90
C VAL A 76 23.98 -18.31 21.97
N PHE A 77 24.06 -17.11 22.55
CA PHE A 77 22.97 -16.14 22.59
C PHE A 77 22.49 -15.74 21.19
N VAL A 78 23.42 -15.40 20.29
CA VAL A 78 23.08 -14.99 18.91
C VAL A 78 22.45 -16.15 18.13
N PHE A 79 23.02 -17.36 18.21
CA PHE A 79 22.47 -18.53 17.52
C PHE A 79 21.08 -18.89 18.04
N ALA A 80 20.85 -18.77 19.35
CA ALA A 80 19.56 -19.04 19.95
C ALA A 80 18.50 -18.02 19.54
N ALA A 81 18.86 -16.74 19.45
CA ALA A 81 17.96 -15.71 18.93
C ALA A 81 17.58 -15.99 17.48
N VAL A 82 18.57 -16.25 16.62
CA VAL A 82 18.32 -16.58 15.19
C VAL A 82 17.45 -17.82 15.06
N ALA A 83 17.67 -18.84 15.89
CA ALA A 83 16.87 -20.05 15.89
C ALA A 83 15.43 -19.83 16.34
N GLU A 84 15.20 -19.05 17.40
CA GLU A 84 13.85 -18.71 17.87
C GLU A 84 13.08 -17.92 16.80
N PHE A 85 13.70 -16.91 16.19
CA PHE A 85 13.07 -16.14 15.11
C PHE A 85 12.87 -16.98 13.85
N GLY A 86 13.78 -17.90 13.52
CA GLY A 86 13.60 -18.86 12.43
C GLY A 86 12.44 -19.81 12.69
N ALA A 87 12.32 -20.33 13.92
CA ALA A 87 11.18 -21.16 14.32
C ALA A 87 9.86 -20.37 14.28
N PHE A 88 9.87 -19.14 14.77
CA PHE A 88 8.72 -18.24 14.74
C PHE A 88 8.26 -17.92 13.32
N ASP A 89 9.18 -17.56 12.41
CA ASP A 89 8.89 -17.31 11.00
C ASP A 89 8.24 -18.54 10.34
N ILE A 90 8.79 -19.72 10.63
CA ILE A 90 8.22 -20.97 10.12
C ILE A 90 6.82 -21.22 10.68
N LEU A 91 6.59 -20.94 11.97
CA LEU A 91 5.28 -21.05 12.59
C LEU A 91 4.28 -20.01 12.10
N CYS A 92 4.72 -18.87 11.57
CA CYS A 92 3.81 -17.85 11.02
C CYS A 92 3.34 -18.18 9.60
N SER A 93 4.10 -19.01 8.88
CA SER A 93 3.72 -19.45 7.54
C SER A 93 2.48 -20.35 7.56
N LYS A 94 1.60 -20.22 6.56
CA LYS A 94 0.38 -21.05 6.44
C LYS A 94 0.67 -22.50 6.05
N ASP A 95 1.90 -22.83 5.69
CA ASP A 95 2.28 -24.17 5.31
C ASP A 95 2.27 -25.05 6.56
N GLN A 96 1.34 -26.01 6.61
CA GLN A 96 1.23 -27.02 7.66
C GLN A 96 2.49 -27.89 7.67
N PHE A 97 3.56 -27.39 8.27
CA PHE A 97 4.81 -28.12 8.43
C PHE A 97 4.62 -29.13 9.56
N SER A 98 4.70 -30.42 9.26
CA SER A 98 4.87 -31.46 10.29
C SER A 98 6.37 -31.60 10.52
N PRO A 99 6.94 -31.12 11.65
CA PRO A 99 6.35 -31.10 12.98
C PRO A 99 6.29 -29.70 13.62
N ALA A 100 5.22 -28.93 13.37
CA ALA A 100 4.99 -27.60 13.98
C ALA A 100 5.10 -27.61 15.50
N PHE A 101 4.69 -28.71 16.15
CA PHE A 101 4.83 -28.89 17.59
C PHE A 101 6.29 -28.84 18.08
N LEU A 102 7.25 -29.41 17.34
CA LEU A 102 8.66 -29.35 17.71
C LEU A 102 9.22 -27.93 17.56
N LEU A 103 8.75 -27.17 16.58
CA LEU A 103 9.11 -25.77 16.40
C LEU A 103 8.54 -24.89 17.51
N GLN A 104 7.29 -25.13 17.93
CA GLN A 104 6.69 -24.45 19.08
C GLN A 104 7.47 -24.74 20.36
N ILE A 105 7.82 -26.02 20.59
CA ILE A 105 8.66 -26.41 21.73
C ILE A 105 10.01 -25.68 21.66
N ALA A 106 10.68 -25.67 20.51
CA ALA A 106 11.98 -25.02 20.36
C ALA A 106 11.89 -23.52 20.67
N ALA A 107 10.88 -22.83 20.12
CA ALA A 107 10.65 -21.40 20.35
C ALA A 107 10.41 -21.05 21.83
N ILE A 108 9.86 -21.98 22.61
CA ILE A 108 9.59 -21.78 24.05
C ILE A 108 10.77 -22.19 24.91
N ILE A 109 11.40 -23.34 24.62
CA ILE A 109 12.49 -23.88 25.43
C ILE A 109 13.71 -22.96 25.39
N ILE A 110 14.01 -22.33 24.25
CA ILE A 110 15.17 -21.44 24.09
C ILE A 110 15.16 -20.30 25.13
N PRO A 111 14.14 -19.43 25.20
CA PRO A 111 14.12 -18.32 26.15
C PRO A 111 14.02 -18.80 27.60
N VAL A 112 13.32 -19.91 27.87
CA VAL A 112 13.24 -20.50 29.22
C VAL A 112 14.62 -20.99 29.69
N ALA A 113 15.35 -21.73 28.85
CA ALA A 113 16.67 -22.24 29.17
C ALA A 113 17.68 -21.10 29.40
N LEU A 114 17.61 -20.04 28.59
CA LEU A 114 18.45 -18.86 28.75
C LEU A 114 18.12 -18.08 30.04
N LEU A 115 16.84 -17.90 30.38
CA LEU A 115 16.42 -17.28 31.63
C LEU A 115 16.91 -18.08 32.85
N ILE A 116 16.74 -19.40 32.84
CA ILE A 116 17.25 -20.28 33.90
C ILE A 116 18.76 -20.12 34.03
N ARG A 117 19.49 -20.09 32.91
CA ARG A 117 20.94 -19.89 32.92
C ARG A 117 21.33 -18.56 33.56
N ILE A 118 20.65 -17.48 33.20
CA ILE A 118 20.88 -16.15 33.76
C ILE A 118 20.58 -16.13 35.27
N LEU A 119 19.50 -16.76 35.71
CA LEU A 119 19.16 -16.87 37.14
C LEU A 119 20.22 -17.65 37.93
N CYS A 120 20.76 -18.74 37.37
CA CYS A 120 21.87 -19.47 37.99
C CYS A 120 23.13 -18.60 38.18
N LEU A 121 23.38 -17.64 37.28
CA LEU A 121 24.52 -16.70 37.42
C LEU A 121 24.28 -15.62 38.49
N ILE A 122 23.02 -15.28 38.75
CA ILE A 122 22.62 -14.22 39.69
C ILE A 122 22.53 -14.75 41.13
N VAL A 123 22.08 -15.99 41.32
CA VAL A 123 21.77 -16.55 42.65
C VAL A 123 23.01 -17.22 43.29
N PRO A 124 23.57 -16.67 44.38
CA PRO A 124 24.82 -17.17 44.98
C PRO A 124 24.74 -18.62 45.46
N VAL A 125 23.58 -19.02 45.99
CA VAL A 125 23.33 -20.38 46.51
C VAL A 125 23.52 -21.46 45.44
N VAL A 126 23.28 -21.14 44.17
CA VAL A 126 23.48 -22.08 43.05
C VAL A 126 24.97 -22.32 42.81
N HIS A 127 25.76 -21.25 42.87
CA HIS A 127 27.21 -21.28 42.69
C HIS A 127 27.90 -22.06 43.83
N GLU A 128 27.53 -21.78 45.08
CA GLU A 128 28.10 -22.45 46.27
C GLU A 128 27.88 -23.96 46.27
N ARG A 129 26.81 -24.44 45.63
CA ARG A 129 26.50 -25.87 45.50
C ARG A 129 27.20 -26.56 44.33
N GLY A 130 28.02 -25.85 43.56
CA GLY A 130 28.72 -26.40 42.39
C GLY A 130 27.78 -26.83 41.25
N LEU A 131 26.54 -26.35 41.24
CA LEU A 131 25.54 -26.70 40.23
C LEU A 131 25.79 -26.02 38.88
N ASP A 132 26.80 -25.16 38.78
CA ASP A 132 27.12 -24.42 37.57
C ASP A 132 27.45 -25.34 36.38
N ASN A 133 28.20 -26.41 36.61
CA ASN A 133 28.56 -27.36 35.55
C ASN A 133 27.32 -28.11 35.05
N LEU A 134 26.43 -28.52 35.96
CA LEU A 134 25.17 -29.16 35.61
C LEU A 134 24.26 -28.20 34.84
N ALA A 135 24.17 -26.93 35.29
CA ALA A 135 23.38 -25.89 34.64
C ALA A 135 23.89 -25.60 33.23
N VAL A 136 25.20 -25.61 32.99
CA VAL A 136 25.78 -25.47 31.64
C VAL A 136 25.31 -26.59 30.73
N TRP A 137 25.37 -27.85 31.16
CA TRP A 137 24.91 -28.98 30.34
C TRP A 137 23.40 -28.97 30.10
N ILE A 138 22.61 -28.70 31.14
CA ILE A 138 21.14 -28.67 31.08
C ILE A 138 20.64 -27.51 30.21
N THR A 139 21.33 -26.38 30.16
CA THR A 139 20.85 -25.21 29.40
C THR A 139 21.49 -25.12 28.01
N THR A 140 22.78 -25.42 27.86
CA THR A 140 23.50 -25.20 26.60
C THR A 140 23.20 -26.28 25.57
N VAL A 141 23.09 -27.55 25.97
CA VAL A 141 22.83 -28.66 25.02
C VAL A 141 21.44 -28.54 24.40
N PRO A 142 20.34 -28.34 25.16
CA PRO A 142 19.03 -28.15 24.56
C PRO A 142 18.95 -26.90 23.68
N LEU A 143 19.66 -25.82 24.05
CA LEU A 143 19.69 -24.60 23.27
C LEU A 143 20.41 -24.79 21.93
N LEU A 144 21.51 -25.56 21.91
CA LEU A 144 22.19 -25.96 20.67
C LEU A 144 21.33 -26.90 19.82
N LEU A 145 20.66 -27.88 20.42
CA LEU A 145 19.77 -28.79 19.69
C LEU A 145 18.56 -28.04 19.12
N ALA A 146 17.92 -27.19 19.92
CA ALA A 146 16.83 -26.33 19.49
C ALA A 146 17.26 -25.34 18.40
N ALA A 147 18.53 -24.94 18.37
CA ALA A 147 19.06 -24.09 17.31
C ALA A 147 19.20 -24.77 15.94
N VAL A 148 19.36 -26.09 15.92
CA VAL A 148 19.53 -26.87 14.67
C VAL A 148 18.18 -27.25 14.06
N ILE A 149 17.15 -27.48 14.87
CA ILE A 149 15.82 -27.96 14.42
C ILE A 149 15.18 -27.08 13.31
N PRO A 150 15.19 -25.74 13.38
CA PRO A 150 14.52 -24.89 12.39
C PRO A 150 15.30 -24.77 11.08
N TYR A 151 16.57 -25.16 11.04
CA TYR A 151 17.48 -24.81 9.95
C TYR A 151 17.15 -25.51 8.62
N PRO A 152 16.91 -26.84 8.56
CA PRO A 152 16.56 -27.49 7.30
C PRO A 152 15.29 -26.93 6.61
N PRO A 153 14.14 -26.74 7.30
CA PRO A 153 12.96 -26.15 6.68
C PRO A 153 13.12 -24.67 6.31
N TYR A 154 13.89 -23.91 7.10
CA TYR A 154 14.19 -22.53 6.77
C TYR A 154 14.93 -22.40 5.44
N VAL A 155 16.01 -23.18 5.27
CA VAL A 155 16.83 -23.16 4.06
C VAL A 155 16.06 -23.66 2.84
N SER A 156 15.23 -24.70 2.98
CA SER A 156 14.46 -25.23 1.84
C SER A 156 13.42 -24.21 1.33
N ARG A 157 12.74 -23.51 2.23
CA ARG A 157 11.80 -22.43 1.87
C ARG A 157 12.50 -21.25 1.22
N GLN A 158 13.64 -20.84 1.76
CA GLN A 158 14.41 -19.76 1.16
C GLN A 158 14.82 -20.12 -0.28
N MET A 159 15.24 -21.37 -0.51
CA MET A 159 15.53 -21.86 -1.87
C MET A 159 14.30 -21.91 -2.78
N GLN A 160 13.13 -22.33 -2.28
CA GLN A 160 11.89 -22.32 -3.06
C GLN A 160 11.48 -20.89 -3.45
N SER A 161 11.47 -19.95 -2.51
CA SER A 161 11.14 -18.55 -2.79
C SER A 161 12.08 -17.92 -3.83
N MET A 162 13.37 -18.29 -3.82
CA MET A 162 14.32 -17.85 -4.84
C MET A 162 14.05 -18.47 -6.22
N ARG A 163 13.58 -19.72 -6.28
CA ARG A 163 13.17 -20.37 -7.53
C ARG A 163 11.92 -19.72 -8.10
N ASP A 164 10.90 -19.50 -7.27
CA ASP A 164 9.65 -18.87 -7.68
C ASP A 164 9.89 -17.41 -8.12
N ALA A 165 10.77 -16.69 -7.43
CA ALA A 165 11.20 -15.36 -7.84
C ALA A 165 11.98 -15.37 -9.17
N ALA A 166 12.80 -16.40 -9.41
CA ALA A 166 13.51 -16.55 -10.69
C ALA A 166 12.55 -16.93 -11.83
N GLU A 167 11.56 -17.77 -11.56
CA GLU A 167 10.55 -18.20 -12.52
C GLU A 167 9.60 -17.05 -12.88
N SER A 168 9.07 -16.34 -11.89
CA SER A 168 8.24 -15.14 -12.13
C SER A 168 8.96 -14.09 -12.96
N ARG A 169 10.27 -13.87 -12.75
CA ARG A 169 11.08 -12.98 -13.60
C ARG A 169 11.23 -13.47 -15.03
N ARG A 170 11.23 -14.78 -15.26
CA ARG A 170 11.29 -15.38 -16.62
C ARG A 170 9.95 -15.27 -17.34
N VAL A 171 8.84 -15.43 -16.62
CA VAL A 171 7.50 -15.50 -17.20
C VAL A 171 6.86 -14.10 -17.35
N ALA A 172 7.21 -13.13 -16.49
CA ALA A 172 6.72 -11.75 -16.56
C ALA A 172 6.78 -11.09 -17.95
N PRO A 173 7.91 -11.14 -18.71
CA PRO A 173 7.96 -10.54 -20.03
C PRO A 173 7.05 -11.25 -21.05
N VAL A 174 6.82 -12.55 -20.89
CA VAL A 174 5.93 -13.33 -21.76
C VAL A 174 4.48 -12.92 -21.52
N ILE A 175 4.06 -12.85 -20.25
CA ILE A 175 2.71 -12.38 -19.87
C ILE A 175 2.49 -10.96 -20.37
N ALA A 176 3.44 -10.05 -20.12
CA ALA A 176 3.32 -8.66 -20.57
C ALA A 176 3.23 -8.53 -22.10
N ALA A 177 3.94 -9.39 -22.85
CA ALA A 177 3.86 -9.40 -24.31
C ALA A 177 2.53 -9.97 -24.83
N GLU A 178 1.96 -10.96 -24.14
CA GLU A 178 0.65 -11.53 -24.47
C GLU A 178 -0.49 -10.55 -24.16
N GLU A 179 -0.46 -9.92 -22.99
CA GLU A 179 -1.41 -8.85 -22.62
C GLU A 179 -1.36 -7.68 -23.62
N ALA A 180 -0.17 -7.28 -24.07
CA ALA A 180 -0.02 -6.23 -25.09
C ALA A 180 -0.62 -6.62 -26.45
N LYS A 181 -0.48 -7.90 -26.85
CA LYS A 181 -1.10 -8.42 -28.08
C LYS A 181 -2.62 -8.44 -27.95
N THR A 182 -3.16 -9.00 -26.88
CA THR A 182 -4.61 -9.03 -26.63
C THR A 182 -5.20 -7.63 -26.62
N LYS A 183 -4.55 -6.68 -25.93
CA LYS A 183 -4.99 -5.28 -25.92
C LYS A 183 -5.00 -4.65 -27.32
N THR A 184 -4.00 -4.96 -28.14
CA THR A 184 -3.94 -4.47 -29.53
C THR A 184 -5.06 -5.08 -30.39
N GLU A 185 -5.35 -6.37 -30.22
CA GLU A 185 -6.45 -7.04 -30.91
C GLU A 185 -7.82 -6.47 -30.50
N GLU A 186 -8.03 -6.23 -29.20
CA GLU A 186 -9.23 -5.58 -28.67
C GLU A 186 -9.40 -4.15 -29.22
N ASP A 187 -8.33 -3.34 -29.20
CA ASP A 187 -8.33 -1.98 -29.76
C ASP A 187 -8.69 -2.01 -31.25
N ASN A 188 -8.12 -2.93 -32.02
CA ASN A 188 -8.42 -3.10 -33.44
C ASN A 188 -9.88 -3.52 -33.69
N ALA A 189 -10.42 -4.43 -32.86
CA ALA A 189 -11.81 -4.84 -32.94
C ALA A 189 -12.77 -3.68 -32.62
N LEU A 190 -12.42 -2.84 -31.64
CA LEU A 190 -13.18 -1.62 -31.33
C LEU A 190 -13.13 -0.60 -32.47
N ILE A 191 -11.97 -0.39 -33.10
CA ILE A 191 -11.84 0.50 -34.27
C ILE A 191 -12.72 -0.01 -35.42
N ALA A 192 -12.69 -1.31 -35.71
CA ALA A 192 -13.54 -1.91 -36.73
C ALA A 192 -15.05 -1.76 -36.40
N LYS A 193 -15.42 -1.95 -35.12
CA LYS A 193 -16.79 -1.71 -34.64
C LYS A 193 -17.21 -0.25 -34.82
N ILE A 194 -16.34 0.70 -34.48
CA ILE A 194 -16.58 2.14 -34.64
C ILE A 194 -16.84 2.47 -36.12
N ALA A 195 -16.00 1.94 -37.02
CA ALA A 195 -16.14 2.15 -38.45
C ALA A 195 -17.45 1.58 -39.02
N ALA A 196 -17.95 0.48 -38.44
CA ALA A 196 -19.16 -0.21 -38.89
C ALA A 196 -20.47 0.46 -38.45
N TYR A 197 -20.45 1.45 -37.54
CA TYR A 197 -21.67 2.17 -37.16
C TYR A 197 -22.26 2.92 -38.38
N PRO A 198 -23.59 2.91 -38.58
CA PRO A 198 -24.24 3.70 -39.62
C PRO A 198 -24.09 5.22 -39.37
N GLU A 199 -24.32 6.03 -40.41
CA GLU A 199 -24.30 7.51 -40.28
C GLU A 199 -25.47 8.05 -39.44
N SER A 200 -26.52 7.26 -39.26
CA SER A 200 -27.65 7.56 -38.37
C SER A 200 -27.41 7.14 -36.91
N THR A 201 -26.20 6.65 -36.58
CA THR A 201 -25.88 6.28 -35.20
C THR A 201 -25.95 7.50 -34.30
N PRO A 202 -26.66 7.41 -33.17
CA PRO A 202 -26.76 8.53 -32.26
C PRO A 202 -25.41 8.80 -31.57
N LEU A 203 -25.12 10.07 -31.36
CA LEU A 203 -23.86 10.58 -30.80
C LEU A 203 -23.51 9.90 -29.46
N TRP A 204 -24.50 9.68 -28.59
CA TRP A 204 -24.27 9.09 -27.27
C TRP A 204 -23.72 7.65 -27.32
N GLU A 205 -23.91 6.91 -28.41
CA GLU A 205 -23.30 5.59 -28.59
C GLU A 205 -21.80 5.67 -28.89
N LEU A 206 -21.35 6.74 -29.53
CA LEU A 206 -19.94 6.94 -29.88
C LEU A 206 -19.14 7.67 -28.78
N MET A 207 -19.81 8.49 -27.96
CA MET A 207 -19.15 9.26 -26.89
C MET A 207 -18.32 8.43 -25.90
N PRO A 208 -18.70 7.21 -25.47
CA PRO A 208 -17.86 6.38 -24.61
C PRO A 208 -16.45 6.12 -25.17
N PHE A 209 -16.32 6.00 -26.49
CA PHE A 209 -15.02 5.71 -27.13
C PHE A 209 -14.09 6.93 -27.18
N THR A 210 -14.61 8.16 -27.02
CA THR A 210 -13.80 9.38 -27.01
C THR A 210 -12.88 9.49 -25.78
N ALA A 211 -13.20 8.77 -24.70
CA ALA A 211 -12.39 8.69 -23.48
C ALA A 211 -11.55 7.40 -23.38
N HIS A 212 -11.49 6.59 -24.45
CA HIS A 212 -10.75 5.33 -24.44
C HIS A 212 -9.26 5.53 -24.16
N GLN A 213 -8.57 4.58 -23.53
CA GLN A 213 -7.13 4.72 -23.24
C GLN A 213 -6.29 4.75 -24.52
N SER A 214 -6.66 3.93 -25.50
CA SER A 214 -6.02 3.86 -26.81
C SER A 214 -6.28 5.12 -27.64
N ALA A 215 -5.21 5.76 -28.10
CA ALA A 215 -5.31 6.98 -28.91
C ALA A 215 -5.97 6.73 -30.26
N ASP A 216 -5.76 5.56 -30.84
CA ASP A 216 -6.32 5.19 -32.14
C ASP A 216 -7.83 4.94 -32.06
N VAL A 217 -8.30 4.28 -31.00
CA VAL A 217 -9.74 4.12 -30.73
C VAL A 217 -10.42 5.49 -30.56
N ARG A 218 -9.83 6.39 -29.75
CA ARG A 218 -10.36 7.76 -29.59
C ARG A 218 -10.43 8.51 -30.92
N LYS A 219 -9.35 8.44 -31.71
CA LYS A 219 -9.27 9.09 -33.02
C LYS A 219 -10.33 8.54 -33.97
N ALA A 220 -10.52 7.23 -34.03
CA ALA A 220 -11.55 6.60 -34.85
C ALA A 220 -12.95 7.07 -34.45
N ALA A 221 -13.23 7.14 -33.14
CA ALA A 221 -14.51 7.62 -32.62
C ALA A 221 -14.77 9.08 -33.01
N LEU A 222 -13.82 9.98 -32.76
CA LEU A 222 -13.94 11.39 -33.10
C LEU A 222 -14.13 11.61 -34.60
N SER A 223 -13.36 10.92 -35.44
CA SER A 223 -13.53 10.98 -36.90
C SER A 223 -14.93 10.54 -37.33
N LYS A 224 -15.49 9.48 -36.72
CA LYS A 224 -16.85 9.01 -37.03
C LYS A 224 -17.92 9.99 -36.55
N ILE A 225 -17.72 10.62 -35.39
CA ILE A 225 -18.65 11.60 -34.85
C ILE A 225 -18.79 12.82 -35.77
N VAL A 226 -17.68 13.31 -36.33
CA VAL A 226 -17.69 14.49 -37.21
C VAL A 226 -18.49 14.24 -38.51
N THR A 227 -18.65 12.97 -38.93
CA THR A 227 -19.48 12.65 -40.11
C THR A 227 -20.98 12.62 -39.84
N LEU A 228 -21.41 12.61 -38.57
CA LEU A 228 -22.83 12.60 -38.22
C LEU A 228 -23.47 13.97 -38.56
N SER A 229 -24.55 13.95 -39.34
CA SER A 229 -25.27 15.16 -39.76
C SER A 229 -26.00 15.84 -38.61
N GLU A 230 -26.54 15.07 -37.67
CA GLU A 230 -27.29 15.54 -36.50
C GLU A 230 -26.41 15.80 -35.27
N ARG A 231 -25.08 15.75 -35.40
CA ARG A 231 -24.15 15.88 -34.25
C ARG A 231 -24.38 17.12 -33.41
N GLN A 232 -24.74 18.25 -34.04
CA GLN A 232 -24.97 19.52 -33.36
C GLN A 232 -26.19 19.44 -32.44
N GLU A 233 -27.33 19.02 -32.98
CA GLU A 233 -28.58 18.91 -32.25
C GLU A 233 -28.45 17.88 -31.12
N GLN A 234 -27.87 16.72 -31.41
CA GLN A 234 -27.68 15.67 -30.42
C GLN A 234 -26.70 16.08 -29.32
N ALA A 235 -25.60 16.78 -29.63
CA ALA A 235 -24.68 17.32 -28.63
C ALA A 235 -25.38 18.34 -27.71
N GLU A 236 -26.17 19.25 -28.29
CA GLU A 236 -26.95 20.21 -27.52
C GLU A 236 -27.97 19.53 -26.62
N GLN A 237 -28.67 18.51 -27.11
CA GLN A 237 -29.60 17.70 -26.32
C GLN A 237 -28.87 17.01 -25.16
N MET A 238 -27.74 16.37 -25.43
CA MET A 238 -26.91 15.70 -24.42
C MET A 238 -26.46 16.64 -23.30
N MET A 239 -26.08 17.88 -23.64
CA MET A 239 -25.69 18.87 -22.63
C MET A 239 -26.90 19.47 -21.89
N ASN A 240 -27.99 19.77 -22.61
CA ASN A 240 -29.14 20.49 -22.06
C ASN A 240 -30.17 19.61 -21.33
N GLU A 241 -30.24 18.32 -21.65
CA GLU A 241 -31.17 17.39 -21.00
C GLU A 241 -30.41 16.51 -20.01
N TYR A 242 -29.34 15.87 -20.47
CA TYR A 242 -28.62 14.85 -19.71
C TYR A 242 -27.39 15.36 -18.95
N ARG A 243 -26.99 16.62 -19.20
CA ARG A 243 -25.79 17.24 -18.59
C ARG A 243 -24.52 16.41 -18.86
N ASP A 244 -24.42 15.84 -20.06
CA ASP A 244 -23.31 14.97 -20.40
C ASP A 244 -22.00 15.75 -20.54
N GLU A 245 -21.14 15.64 -19.52
CA GLU A 245 -19.83 16.31 -19.47
C GLU A 245 -18.87 15.84 -20.56
N ARG A 246 -19.08 14.65 -21.15
CA ARG A 246 -18.20 14.11 -22.20
C ARG A 246 -18.25 15.01 -23.43
N VAL A 247 -19.41 15.60 -23.72
CA VAL A 247 -19.57 16.56 -24.82
C VAL A 247 -18.77 17.83 -24.55
N LEU A 248 -18.85 18.36 -23.31
CA LEU A 248 -18.04 19.51 -22.93
C LEU A 248 -16.54 19.20 -23.02
N ARG A 249 -16.10 18.03 -22.55
CA ARG A 249 -14.69 17.64 -22.58
C ARG A 249 -14.12 17.57 -24.00
N GLU A 250 -14.89 17.05 -24.95
CA GLU A 250 -14.44 16.87 -26.33
C GLU A 250 -14.88 17.99 -27.28
N LEU A 251 -15.53 19.05 -26.79
CA LEU A 251 -16.15 20.13 -27.57
C LEU A 251 -15.30 20.61 -28.76
N VAL A 252 -14.01 20.89 -28.53
CA VAL A 252 -13.07 21.38 -29.55
C VAL A 252 -12.85 20.38 -30.69
N ARG A 253 -13.04 19.09 -30.43
CA ARG A 253 -12.80 18.00 -31.38
C ARG A 253 -14.07 17.50 -32.06
N LEU A 254 -15.25 17.87 -31.57
CA LEU A 254 -16.54 17.45 -32.11
C LEU A 254 -16.97 18.26 -33.35
N ASP A 255 -16.22 19.31 -33.73
CA ASP A 255 -16.51 20.20 -34.85
C ASP A 255 -17.95 20.75 -34.79
N LEU A 256 -18.26 21.37 -33.64
CA LEU A 256 -19.56 21.97 -33.32
C LEU A 256 -19.53 23.48 -33.54
N LYS A 257 -20.70 24.07 -33.84
CA LYS A 257 -20.89 25.52 -33.96
C LYS A 257 -21.31 26.11 -32.60
N PRO A 258 -20.87 27.34 -32.26
CA PRO A 258 -21.23 28.01 -31.01
C PRO A 258 -22.66 28.54 -31.06
N THR A 259 -23.64 27.66 -30.91
CA THR A 259 -25.06 28.03 -30.85
C THR A 259 -25.46 28.46 -29.43
N THR A 260 -26.59 29.15 -29.31
CA THR A 260 -27.16 29.51 -28.00
C THR A 260 -27.45 28.27 -27.14
N GLY A 261 -27.90 27.17 -27.76
CA GLY A 261 -28.14 25.89 -27.08
C GLY A 261 -26.86 25.28 -26.52
N LEU A 262 -25.77 25.28 -27.31
CA LEU A 262 -24.47 24.76 -26.90
C LEU A 262 -23.84 25.60 -25.79
N CYS A 263 -23.86 26.95 -25.91
CA CYS A 263 -23.35 27.84 -24.88
C CYS A 263 -24.12 27.65 -23.55
N SER A 264 -25.45 27.59 -23.61
CA SER A 264 -26.30 27.39 -22.43
C SER A 264 -26.06 26.03 -21.76
N GLY A 265 -25.97 24.96 -22.56
CA GLY A 265 -25.65 23.62 -22.06
C GLY A 265 -24.28 23.57 -21.37
N SER A 266 -23.27 24.18 -21.99
CA SER A 266 -21.91 24.25 -21.44
C SER A 266 -21.86 24.95 -20.09
N ARG A 267 -22.50 26.12 -19.97
CA ARG A 267 -22.57 26.86 -18.71
C ARG A 267 -23.23 26.04 -17.59
N LYS A 268 -24.32 25.34 -17.89
CA LYS A 268 -25.01 24.47 -16.91
C LYS A 268 -24.12 23.33 -16.40
N ILE A 269 -23.23 22.79 -17.24
CA ILE A 269 -22.27 21.75 -16.84
C ILE A 269 -21.15 22.36 -16.00
N ILE A 270 -20.56 23.48 -16.43
CA ILE A 270 -19.48 24.17 -15.68
C ILE A 270 -19.96 24.58 -14.28
N ALA A 271 -21.18 25.13 -14.16
CA ALA A 271 -21.79 25.49 -12.88
C ALA A 271 -21.98 24.30 -11.92
N ARG A 272 -21.97 23.06 -12.43
CA ARG A 272 -22.14 21.82 -11.66
C ARG A 272 -20.84 21.11 -11.32
N MET A 273 -19.70 21.53 -11.86
CA MET A 273 -18.40 21.02 -11.44
C MET A 273 -18.09 21.24 -9.94
N PRO A 274 -18.44 22.36 -9.28
CA PRO A 274 -18.01 22.62 -7.90
C PRO A 274 -18.32 21.52 -6.86
N PRO A 275 -19.50 20.88 -6.84
CA PRO A 275 -19.79 19.72 -6.00
C PRO A 275 -18.81 18.55 -6.11
N GLU A 276 -18.33 18.24 -7.31
CA GLU A 276 -17.46 17.08 -7.58
C GLU A 276 -16.03 17.29 -7.10
N PHE A 277 -15.64 18.56 -6.97
CA PHE A 277 -14.31 18.96 -6.51
C PHE A 277 -14.32 19.46 -5.05
N ARG A 278 -15.35 19.18 -4.26
CA ARG A 278 -15.40 19.63 -2.86
C ARG A 278 -14.22 19.06 -2.08
N ALA A 279 -13.58 19.92 -1.29
CA ALA A 279 -12.59 19.49 -0.32
C ALA A 279 -13.22 18.47 0.63
N PRO A 280 -12.50 17.40 1.02
CA PRO A 280 -12.84 16.61 2.19
C PRO A 280 -13.16 17.55 3.37
N MET A 281 -14.10 17.16 4.24
CA MET A 281 -14.60 18.02 5.32
C MET A 281 -13.52 18.55 6.26
N ASP A 282 -12.33 17.94 6.29
CA ASP A 282 -11.14 18.43 6.99
C ASP A 282 -9.93 18.46 6.05
N ASP A 283 -9.16 19.55 6.14
CA ASP A 283 -7.76 19.74 5.70
C ASP A 283 -7.29 19.41 4.28
N GLY A 284 -8.20 19.08 3.36
CA GLY A 284 -7.89 18.76 1.97
C GLY A 284 -6.98 19.79 1.28
N ALA A 285 -5.79 19.36 0.87
CA ALA A 285 -4.94 20.10 -0.05
C ALA A 285 -5.46 19.92 -1.48
N TRP A 286 -5.43 21.00 -2.28
CA TRP A 286 -5.69 20.89 -3.72
C TRP A 286 -4.60 20.01 -4.33
N SER A 287 -4.97 18.83 -4.81
CA SER A 287 -4.04 17.87 -5.37
C SER A 287 -3.78 18.13 -6.86
N ARG A 288 -2.68 17.60 -7.37
CA ARG A 288 -2.42 17.54 -8.81
C ARG A 288 -3.55 16.83 -9.56
N GLU A 289 -4.11 15.77 -8.98
CA GLU A 289 -5.22 15.02 -9.59
C GLU A 289 -6.48 15.89 -9.77
N ASN A 290 -6.81 16.73 -8.79
CA ASN A 290 -7.91 17.70 -8.91
C ASN A 290 -7.67 18.68 -10.06
N ALA A 291 -6.43 19.19 -10.17
CA ALA A 291 -6.04 20.06 -11.28
C ALA A 291 -6.12 19.35 -12.63
N GLU A 292 -5.63 18.10 -12.72
CA GLU A 292 -5.66 17.29 -13.94
C GLU A 292 -7.08 16.98 -14.39
N ASN A 293 -8.02 16.77 -13.46
CA ASN A 293 -9.42 16.56 -13.78
C ASN A 293 -10.09 17.81 -14.37
N PHE A 294 -9.78 19.01 -13.85
CA PHE A 294 -10.27 20.25 -14.45
C PHE A 294 -9.56 20.57 -15.78
N ASP A 295 -8.24 20.34 -15.87
CA ASP A 295 -7.43 20.65 -17.05
C ASP A 295 -7.97 19.96 -18.32
N ARG A 296 -8.71 18.84 -18.19
CA ARG A 296 -9.42 18.18 -19.30
C ARG A 296 -10.49 19.07 -19.96
N TYR A 297 -11.07 20.01 -19.23
CA TYR A 297 -12.09 20.94 -19.73
C TYR A 297 -11.51 22.26 -20.23
N ALA A 298 -10.27 22.59 -19.87
CA ALA A 298 -9.66 23.88 -20.17
C ALA A 298 -9.64 24.22 -21.69
N PRO A 299 -9.32 23.29 -22.61
CA PRO A 299 -9.40 23.57 -24.05
C PRO A 299 -10.81 23.96 -24.50
N SER A 300 -11.83 23.26 -24.01
CA SER A 300 -13.23 23.51 -24.36
C SER A 300 -13.75 24.80 -23.78
N ILE A 301 -13.39 25.13 -22.53
CA ILE A 301 -13.73 26.43 -21.93
C ILE A 301 -13.06 27.57 -22.70
N SER A 302 -11.79 27.42 -23.07
CA SER A 302 -11.10 28.42 -23.90
C SER A 302 -11.79 28.60 -25.26
N TRP A 303 -12.21 27.51 -25.90
CA TRP A 303 -12.94 27.55 -27.17
C TRP A 303 -14.29 28.24 -27.03
N LEU A 304 -15.06 27.95 -25.97
CA LEU A 304 -16.34 28.60 -25.69
C LEU A 304 -16.18 30.12 -25.58
N LEU A 305 -15.20 30.56 -24.79
CA LEU A 305 -14.89 31.96 -24.59
C LEU A 305 -14.53 32.64 -25.92
N GLN A 306 -13.59 32.07 -26.69
CA GLN A 306 -13.17 32.61 -27.99
C GLN A 306 -14.31 32.70 -29.02
N ASN A 307 -15.36 31.89 -28.87
CA ASN A 307 -16.52 31.87 -29.76
C ASN A 307 -17.73 32.64 -29.20
N GLY A 308 -17.54 33.49 -28.18
CA GLY A 308 -18.58 34.37 -27.65
C GLY A 308 -19.56 33.71 -26.67
N CYS A 309 -19.32 32.45 -26.25
CA CYS A 309 -20.04 31.84 -25.16
C CYS A 309 -19.43 32.28 -23.81
N ASP A 310 -19.93 33.38 -23.23
CA ASP A 310 -19.44 33.84 -21.92
C ASP A 310 -19.84 32.87 -20.78
N CYS A 311 -18.84 32.16 -20.26
CA CYS A 311 -18.94 31.28 -19.09
C CYS A 311 -18.09 31.79 -17.90
N THR A 312 -17.67 33.06 -17.94
CA THR A 312 -16.90 33.70 -16.87
C THR A 312 -17.60 33.66 -15.51
N PRO A 313 -18.93 33.87 -15.41
CA PRO A 313 -19.65 33.77 -14.13
C PRO A 313 -19.53 32.40 -13.47
N GLU A 314 -19.68 31.32 -14.24
CA GLU A 314 -19.62 29.96 -13.70
C GLU A 314 -18.20 29.57 -13.27
N ILE A 315 -17.18 30.04 -14.00
CA ILE A 315 -15.77 29.85 -13.60
C ILE A 315 -15.48 30.60 -12.30
N ALA A 316 -15.99 31.84 -12.15
CA ALA A 316 -15.82 32.62 -10.93
C ALA A 316 -16.53 31.99 -9.73
N GLU A 317 -17.71 31.40 -9.94
CA GLU A 317 -18.41 30.62 -8.92
C GLU A 317 -17.59 29.40 -8.50
N PHE A 318 -17.06 28.62 -9.45
CA PHE A 318 -16.18 27.49 -9.16
C PHE A 318 -14.96 27.89 -8.32
N GLU A 319 -14.31 29.00 -8.68
CA GLU A 319 -13.20 29.56 -7.89
C GLU A 319 -13.63 29.92 -6.46
N ALA A 320 -14.79 30.55 -6.30
CA ALA A 320 -15.30 31.02 -5.02
C ALA A 320 -15.77 29.88 -4.09
N THR A 321 -16.43 28.85 -4.63
CA THR A 321 -17.04 27.77 -3.84
C THR A 321 -16.13 26.57 -3.63
N THR A 322 -15.25 26.29 -4.58
CA THR A 322 -14.37 25.12 -4.54
C THR A 322 -13.01 25.50 -3.99
N LEU A 323 -12.28 26.35 -4.73
CA LEU A 323 -10.86 26.61 -4.45
C LEU A 323 -10.64 27.41 -3.17
N LYS A 324 -11.62 28.20 -2.72
CA LYS A 324 -11.51 28.94 -1.46
C LYS A 324 -11.44 28.04 -0.23
N ASN A 325 -12.03 26.84 -0.31
CA ASN A 325 -12.08 25.90 0.81
C ASN A 325 -10.85 24.98 0.89
N PHE A 326 -10.03 24.92 -0.16
CA PHE A 326 -8.76 24.19 -0.13
C PHE A 326 -7.65 25.02 0.53
N LYS A 327 -6.72 24.33 1.19
CA LYS A 327 -5.51 24.94 1.74
C LYS A 327 -4.72 25.66 0.64
N ASP A 328 -4.07 26.78 1.00
CA ASP A 328 -3.21 27.48 0.06
C ASP A 328 -1.91 26.69 -0.19
N THR A 329 -1.84 26.04 -1.35
CA THR A 329 -0.70 25.24 -1.81
C THR A 329 -0.16 25.79 -3.13
N LYS A 330 1.08 25.42 -3.48
CA LYS A 330 1.68 25.78 -4.76
C LYS A 330 0.83 25.32 -5.95
N ASP A 331 0.27 24.11 -5.87
CA ASP A 331 -0.56 23.53 -6.94
C ASP A 331 -1.87 24.32 -7.12
N ARG A 332 -2.50 24.73 -6.01
CA ARG A 332 -3.67 25.62 -6.04
C ARG A 332 -3.36 26.97 -6.68
N GLN A 333 -2.25 27.60 -6.32
CA GLN A 333 -1.83 28.89 -6.89
C GLN A 333 -1.54 28.78 -8.39
N GLN A 334 -0.87 27.71 -8.83
CA GLN A 334 -0.64 27.44 -10.25
C GLN A 334 -1.98 27.27 -11.01
N PHE A 335 -2.93 26.56 -10.40
CA PHE A 335 -4.25 26.38 -10.97
C PHE A 335 -5.05 27.68 -11.07
N LEU A 336 -5.02 28.54 -10.03
CA LEU A 336 -5.62 29.88 -10.06
C LEU A 336 -5.01 30.78 -11.14
N ALA A 337 -3.70 30.70 -11.36
CA ALA A 337 -3.03 31.43 -12.44
C ALA A 337 -3.49 30.94 -13.82
N LYS A 338 -3.66 29.62 -14.01
CA LYS A 338 -4.25 29.06 -15.24
C LYS A 338 -5.68 29.55 -15.46
N LEU A 339 -6.53 29.51 -14.45
CA LEU A 339 -7.91 30.02 -14.54
C LEU A 339 -7.94 31.52 -14.88
N THR A 340 -7.03 32.30 -14.31
CA THR A 340 -6.92 33.73 -14.63
C THR A 340 -6.52 33.94 -16.09
N THR A 341 -5.59 33.13 -16.60
CA THR A 341 -5.20 33.15 -18.02
C THR A 341 -6.37 32.80 -18.94
N LEU A 342 -7.14 31.78 -18.57
CA LEU A 342 -8.34 31.33 -19.28
C LEU A 342 -9.41 32.43 -19.34
N LYS A 343 -9.70 33.11 -18.22
CA LYS A 343 -10.65 34.23 -18.17
C LYS A 343 -10.20 35.42 -19.03
N ASN A 344 -8.90 35.66 -19.12
CA ASN A 344 -8.33 36.78 -19.87
C ASN A 344 -8.25 36.55 -21.38
N SER A 345 -8.38 35.32 -21.88
CA SER A 345 -8.31 35.02 -23.32
C SER A 345 -9.46 35.62 -24.13
N LEU A 346 -10.47 36.23 -23.48
CA LEU A 346 -11.56 36.99 -24.09
C LEU A 346 -11.20 38.44 -24.49
N ARG A 347 -10.11 39.01 -23.94
CA ARG A 347 -9.80 40.44 -24.08
C ARG A 347 -8.97 40.79 -25.32
N HIS A 348 -8.65 39.81 -26.14
CA HIS A 348 -7.88 39.92 -27.37
C HIS A 348 -8.66 39.24 -28.49
#